data_AF-A0A3D1DDA1-F1
#
_entry.id   AF-A0A3D1DDA1-F1
#
_cell.length_a   1.000
_cell.length_b   1.000
_cell.length_c   1.000
_cell.angle_alpha   90.00
_cell.angle_beta   90.00
_cell.angle_gamma   90.00
#
_symmetry.space_group_name_H-M   'P 1'
#
loop_
_entity.id
_entity.type
_entity.pdbx_description
1 polymer ?
#
loop_
_entity_poly.entity_id
_entity_poly.type
_entity_poly.pdbx_seq_one_letter_code
_entity_poly.pdbx_strand_id
1 'polypeptide(L)' 'RPVGPEAFISTVYAAMGLDTTMSIYDPADRPFPIAQHGEPVHDILA' A
#
# COMPACT_ATOMS: atom_id res chain seq x y z
N ARG A 1 16.23 -1.62 -10.58
CA ARG A 1 15.43 -0.38 -10.43
C ARG A 1 15.29 -0.11 -8.94
N PRO A 2 15.46 1.12 -8.43
CA PRO A 2 15.20 1.41 -7.03
C PRO A 2 13.71 1.20 -6.71
N VAL A 3 13.42 0.76 -5.48
CA VAL A 3 12.06 0.61 -4.96
C VAL A 3 11.53 1.99 -4.57
N GLY A 4 10.39 2.39 -5.13
CA GLY A 4 9.70 3.61 -4.75
C GLY A 4 8.98 3.47 -3.40
N PRO A 5 8.75 4.58 -2.68
CA PRO A 5 8.08 4.54 -1.37
C PRO A 5 6.70 3.89 -1.43
N GLU A 6 5.93 4.09 -2.51
CA GLU A 6 4.60 3.51 -2.70
C GLU A 6 4.66 1.98 -2.75
N ALA A 7 5.62 1.43 -3.51
CA ALA A 7 5.84 -0.02 -3.61
C ALA A 7 6.30 -0.62 -2.27
N PHE A 8 7.14 0.10 -1.51
CA PHE A 8 7.56 -0.33 -0.18
C PHE A 8 6.38 -0.40 0.80
N ILE A 9 5.56 0.65 0.86
CA ILE A 9 4.36 0.70 1.72
C ILE A 9 3.39 -0.43 1.36
N SER A 10 3.11 -0.62 0.07
CA SER A 10 2.24 -1.69 -0.42
C SER A 10 2.73 -3.08 -0.02
N THR A 11 4.05 -3.31 -0.10
CA THR A 11 4.68 -4.56 0.33
C THR A 11 4.48 -4.84 1.82
N VAL A 12 4.75 -3.83 2.67
CA VAL A 12 4.58 -3.97 4.13
C VAL A 12 3.12 -4.24 4.49
N TYR A 13 2.18 -3.52 3.89
CA TYR A 13 0.76 -3.70 4.16
C TYR A 13 0.23 -5.06 3.69
N ALA A 14 0.67 -5.53 2.51
CA ALA A 14 0.37 -6.88 2.05
C ALA A 14 0.91 -7.95 3.01
N ALA A 15 2.14 -7.78 3.53
CA ALA A 15 2.73 -8.71 4.52
C ALA A 15 1.94 -8.77 5.84
N MET A 16 1.28 -7.67 6.23
CA MET A 16 0.42 -7.63 7.40
C MET A 16 -0.99 -8.19 7.14
N GLY A 17 -1.30 -8.62 5.91
CA GLY A 17 -2.62 -9.09 5.52
C GLY A 17 -3.65 -7.98 5.31
N LEU A 18 -3.21 -6.74 5.10
CA LEU A 18 -4.10 -5.62 4.75
C LEU A 18 -4.42 -5.64 3.24
N ASP A 19 -5.66 -5.30 2.91
CA ASP A 19 -6.05 -5.03 1.53
C ASP A 19 -5.43 -3.70 1.09
N THR A 20 -4.49 -3.74 0.15
CA THR A 20 -3.78 -2.56 -0.36
C THR A 20 -4.61 -1.75 -1.35
N THR A 21 -5.74 -2.28 -1.81
CA THR A 21 -6.64 -1.64 -2.78
C THR A 21 -7.68 -0.74 -2.11
N MET A 22 -7.84 -0.84 -0.79
CA MET A 22 -8.85 -0.11 -0.06
C MET A 22 -8.44 1.36 0.19
N SER A 23 -9.42 2.17 0.60
CA SER A 23 -9.22 3.55 1.04
C SER A 23 -9.68 3.74 2.48
N ILE A 24 -8.98 4.61 3.20
CA ILE A 24 -9.44 5.17 4.48
C ILE A 24 -10.05 6.55 4.23
N TYR A 25 -10.94 6.98 5.12
CA TYR A 25 -11.55 8.30 5.02
C TYR A 25 -10.87 9.26 5.98
N ASP A 26 -10.57 10.47 5.49
CA ASP A 26 -10.10 11.55 6.35
C ASP A 26 -11.25 12.13 7.19
N PRO A 27 -10.98 13.03 8.16
CA PRO A 27 -12.05 13.64 8.98
C PRO A 27 -13.07 14.47 8.19
N ALA A 28 -12.78 14.82 6.94
CA ALA A 28 -13.69 15.52 6.03
C ALA A 28 -14.40 14.54 5.06
N ASP A 29 -14.36 13.23 5.36
CA ASP A 29 -14.96 12.14 4.60
C ASP A 29 -14.42 11.98 3.16
N ARG A 30 -13.15 12.37 2.93
CA ARG A 30 -12.48 12.17 1.64
C ARG A 30 -11.72 10.84 1.62
N PRO A 31 -11.85 10.04 0.55
CA PRO A 31 -11.12 8.79 0.44
C PRO A 31 -9.62 9.03 0.19
N PHE A 32 -8.79 8.33 0.94
CA PHE A 32 -7.34 8.32 0.82
C PHE A 32 -6.84 6.87 0.66
N PRO A 33 -6.14 6.55 -0.44
CA PRO A 33 -5.66 5.18 -0.69
C PRO A 33 -4.57 4.82 0.31
N ILE A 34 -4.70 3.66 0.97
CA ILE A 34 -3.77 3.28 2.03
C ILE A 34 -2.36 3.01 1.46
N ALA A 35 -2.27 2.36 0.30
CA ALA A 35 -0.99 2.01 -0.34
C ALA A 35 -0.60 2.94 -1.50
N GLN A 36 -1.25 4.09 -1.67
CA GLN A 36 -0.92 5.10 -2.70
C GLN A 36 -0.72 4.52 -4.12
N HIS A 37 -1.48 3.48 -4.48
CA HIS A 37 -1.38 2.76 -5.75
C HIS A 37 -0.03 2.07 -6.03
N GLY A 38 0.78 1.82 -4.99
CA GLY A 38 1.97 1.00 -5.11
C GLY A 38 1.61 -0.48 -5.32
N GLU A 39 2.39 -1.17 -6.15
CA GLU A 39 2.32 -2.62 -6.30
C GLU A 39 3.27 -3.29 -5.30
N PRO A 40 2.82 -4.34 -4.56
CA PRO A 40 3.68 -5.09 -3.67
C PRO A 40 4.87 -5.70 -4.42
N VAL A 41 6.06 -5.66 -3.81
CA VAL A 41 7.25 -6.29 -4.36
C VAL A 41 7.19 -7.79 -4.05
N HIS A 42 6.75 -8.57 -5.03
CA HIS A 42 6.59 -10.01 -4.90
C HIS A 42 7.92 -10.75 -4.59
N ASP A 43 9.06 -10.19 -4.96
CA ASP A 43 10.38 -10.77 -4.66
C ASP A 43 10.78 -10.65 -3.17
N ILE A 44 10.06 -9.83 -2.37
CA ILE A 44 10.31 -9.61 -0.94
C ILE A 44 9.35 -10.44 -0.07
N LEU A 45 8.16 -10.71 -0.57
CA LEU A 45 7.13 -11.48 0.13
C LEU A 45 7.30 -12.97 -0.22
N ALA A 46 8.19 -13.64 0.52
CA ALA A 46 8.47 -15.08 0.40
C ALA A 46 7.38 -15.96 1.04
#